data_AF-A0AAP5IBK5-F1
#
_entry.id   AF-A0AAP5IBK5-F1
#
_cell.length_a   1.000
_cell.length_b   1.000
_cell.length_c   1.000
_cell.angle_alpha   90.00
_cell.angle_beta   90.00
_cell.angle_gamma   90.00
#
_symmetry.space_group_name_H-M   'P 1'
#
loop_
_entity.id
_entity.type
_entity.pdbx_description
1 polymer ?
#
loop_
_entity_poly.entity_id
_entity_poly.type
_entity_poly.pdbx_seq_one_letter_code
_entity_poly.pdbx_strand_id
1 'polypeptide(L)'
;MLFNPLKHCQKILLPLAIFGISFSVQFPANAQRITRAQLDRLSIQEVIIFRNEQARQAKIVVNSCYRSPYIDRSICYAQSLQYQNLIANLDTYIAQRRVIGQ
;
A
#
# COMPACT_ATOMS: atom_id res chain seq x y z
N MET A 1 -41.18 -20.29 4.66
CA MET A 1 -40.95 -19.17 3.73
C MET A 1 -40.69 -17.92 4.60
N LEU A 2 -39.45 -17.41 4.62
CA LEU A 2 -39.05 -16.06 4.11
C LEU A 2 -39.74 -14.91 4.90
N PHE A 3 -39.06 -13.98 5.58
CA PHE A 3 -37.88 -13.17 5.23
C PHE A 3 -37.16 -12.63 6.48
N ASN A 4 -35.87 -12.34 6.32
CA ASN A 4 -34.89 -11.97 7.34
C ASN A 4 -34.67 -10.43 7.35
N PRO A 5 -34.96 -9.67 8.44
CA PRO A 5 -34.86 -8.21 8.45
C PRO A 5 -33.57 -7.63 9.06
N LEU A 6 -32.56 -8.46 9.39
CA LEU A 6 -31.25 -7.98 9.90
C LEU A 6 -30.27 -7.57 8.77
N LYS A 7 -30.77 -7.32 7.56
CA LYS A 7 -30.01 -6.86 6.39
C LYS A 7 -29.78 -5.34 6.35
N HIS A 8 -30.16 -4.58 7.39
CA HIS A 8 -30.33 -3.13 7.24
C HIS A 8 -29.30 -2.22 7.92
N CYS A 9 -28.23 -2.71 8.56
CA CYS A 9 -27.16 -1.82 9.05
C CYS A 9 -25.80 -2.56 9.14
N GLN A 10 -24.72 -1.88 8.74
CA GLN A 10 -23.33 -2.14 9.16
C GLN A 10 -22.44 -3.21 8.51
N LYS A 11 -22.77 -3.78 7.34
CA LYS A 11 -21.70 -4.30 6.44
C LYS A 11 -21.36 -3.36 5.28
N ILE A 12 -21.80 -2.10 5.40
CA ILE A 12 -21.43 -0.95 4.56
C ILE A 12 -20.05 -0.40 4.98
N LEU A 13 -19.05 -1.27 5.14
CA LEU A 13 -17.64 -0.88 5.29
C LEU A 13 -16.68 -1.75 4.48
N LEU A 14 -17.21 -2.68 3.68
CA LEU A 14 -16.43 -3.53 2.78
C LEU A 14 -16.43 -3.12 1.28
N PRO A 15 -16.80 -1.89 0.87
CA PRO A 15 -16.43 -1.41 -0.47
C PRO A 15 -15.51 -0.16 -0.48
N LEU A 16 -14.98 0.29 0.65
CA LEU A 16 -14.21 1.56 0.73
C LEU A 16 -12.68 1.43 0.54
N ALA A 17 -12.12 0.24 0.36
CA ALA A 17 -10.67 0.07 0.14
C ALA A 17 -10.29 -0.38 -1.29
N ILE A 18 -11.28 -0.72 -2.13
CA ILE A 18 -11.05 -1.14 -3.53
C ILE A 18 -11.42 0.00 -4.51
N PHE A 19 -12.18 1.00 -4.06
CA PHE A 19 -12.42 2.25 -4.79
C PHE A 19 -11.27 3.24 -4.59
N GLY A 20 -10.17 2.98 -5.30
CA GLY A 20 -9.05 3.92 -5.43
C GLY A 20 -8.10 3.61 -6.60
N ILE A 21 -8.33 2.51 -7.34
CA ILE A 21 -7.43 2.09 -8.44
C ILE A 21 -7.76 2.83 -9.76
N SER A 22 -8.67 3.81 -9.72
CA SER A 22 -9.07 4.59 -10.89
C SER A 22 -9.04 6.09 -10.67
N PHE A 23 -8.08 6.65 -9.93
CA PHE A 23 -7.82 8.10 -9.98
C PHE A 23 -6.32 8.40 -9.78
N SER A 24 -5.75 9.06 -10.80
CA SER A 24 -4.58 9.96 -10.71
C SER A 24 -3.22 9.29 -10.48
N VAL A 25 -2.41 9.05 -11.52
CA VAL A 25 -1.39 10.04 -11.95
C VAL A 25 -1.22 11.12 -10.89
N GLN A 26 -0.19 11.04 -10.04
CA GLN A 26 0.11 11.90 -8.87
C GLN A 26 -0.29 11.32 -7.50
N PHE A 27 0.39 10.26 -7.07
CA PHE A 27 0.84 10.24 -5.68
C PHE A 27 2.37 10.27 -5.67
N PRO A 28 3.01 11.37 -5.24
CA PRO A 28 4.44 11.33 -4.92
C PRO A 28 4.64 10.30 -3.80
N ALA A 29 5.73 9.53 -3.83
CA ALA A 29 5.99 8.49 -2.83
C ALA A 29 6.14 9.04 -1.39
N ASN A 30 6.15 10.37 -1.22
CA ASN A 30 5.93 11.09 0.04
C ASN A 30 4.57 10.81 0.72
N ALA A 31 3.56 10.35 -0.02
CA ALA A 31 2.20 10.15 0.50
C ALA A 31 1.99 8.81 1.23
N GLN A 32 2.96 7.89 1.20
CA GLN A 32 2.84 6.58 1.83
C GLN A 32 3.43 6.58 3.25
N ARG A 33 2.98 7.51 4.09
CA ARG A 33 3.31 7.51 5.53
C ARG A 33 2.43 6.46 6.22
N ILE A 34 2.84 5.20 6.14
CA ILE A 34 2.14 4.10 6.80
C ILE A 34 2.56 4.06 8.26
N THR A 35 1.58 4.13 9.15
CA THR A 35 1.82 4.06 10.59
C THR A 35 1.83 2.61 11.07
N ARG A 36 2.59 2.34 12.14
CA ARG A 36 2.60 1.02 12.78
C ARG A 36 1.20 0.58 13.20
N ALA A 37 0.40 1.50 13.75
CA ALA A 37 -0.99 1.24 14.14
C ALA A 37 -1.90 0.82 12.96
N GLN A 38 -1.62 1.25 11.72
CA GLN A 38 -2.35 0.76 10.54
C GLN A 38 -1.91 -0.66 10.18
N LEU A 39 -0.63 -0.98 10.32
CA LEU A 39 -0.10 -2.32 10.05
C LEU A 39 -0.50 -3.33 11.13
N ASP A 40 -0.70 -2.90 12.37
CA ASP A 40 -1.11 -3.77 13.49
C ASP A 40 -2.55 -4.29 13.29
N ARG A 41 -3.38 -3.58 12.50
CA ARG A 41 -4.75 -3.99 12.15
C ARG A 41 -4.81 -5.07 11.07
N LEU A 42 -3.69 -5.35 10.41
CA LEU A 42 -3.59 -6.34 9.35
C LEU A 42 -2.99 -7.63 9.89
N SER A 43 -3.42 -8.76 9.36
CA SER A 43 -2.70 -10.02 9.56
C SER A 43 -1.32 -9.96 8.90
N ILE A 44 -0.39 -10.80 9.36
CA ILE A 44 0.95 -10.85 8.76
C ILE A 44 0.92 -11.18 7.26
N GLN A 45 -0.03 -12.01 6.81
CA GLN A 45 -0.21 -12.31 5.39
C GLN A 45 -0.68 -11.10 4.59
N GLU A 46 -1.62 -10.33 5.11
CA GLU A 46 -2.07 -9.08 4.47
C GLU A 46 -0.94 -8.06 4.38
N VAL A 47 -0.07 -7.97 5.39
CA VAL A 47 1.11 -7.10 5.36
C VAL A 47 2.11 -7.56 4.29
N ILE A 48 2.32 -8.87 4.12
CA ILE A 48 3.17 -9.43 3.05
C ILE A 48 2.58 -9.11 1.67
N ILE A 49 1.29 -9.30 1.48
CA ILE A 49 0.59 -8.96 0.23
C ILE A 49 0.75 -7.47 -0.07
N PHE A 50 0.51 -6.63 0.93
CA PHE A 50 0.65 -5.19 0.82
C PHE A 50 2.08 -4.78 0.43
N ARG A 51 3.10 -5.35 1.09
CA ARG A 51 4.52 -5.13 0.76
C ARG A 51 4.84 -5.50 -0.69
N ASN A 52 4.32 -6.63 -1.17
CA ASN A 52 4.53 -7.06 -2.55
C ASN A 52 3.86 -6.12 -3.57
N GLU A 53 2.67 -5.61 -3.25
CA GLU A 53 1.99 -4.62 -4.08
C GLU A 53 2.77 -3.30 -4.12
N GLN A 54 3.33 -2.85 -2.99
CA GLN A 54 4.23 -1.68 -2.97
C GLN A 54 5.47 -1.88 -3.85
N ALA A 55 6.08 -3.06 -3.80
CA ALA A 55 7.22 -3.39 -4.66
C ALA A 55 6.85 -3.41 -6.15
N ARG A 56 5.64 -3.89 -6.50
CA ARG A 56 5.13 -3.86 -7.87
C ARG A 56 4.87 -2.43 -8.34
N GLN A 57 4.23 -1.60 -7.52
CA GLN A 57 3.98 -0.20 -7.82
C GLN A 57 5.27 0.58 -8.00
N ALA A 58 6.27 0.37 -7.13
CA ALA A 58 7.59 0.97 -7.25
C ALA A 58 8.18 0.74 -8.65
N LYS A 59 8.15 -0.51 -9.15
CA LYS A 59 8.65 -0.83 -10.50
C LYS A 59 7.92 -0.06 -11.59
N ILE A 60 6.59 0.01 -11.53
CA ILE A 60 5.78 0.68 -12.55
C ILE A 60 6.03 2.19 -12.53
N VAL A 61 5.91 2.80 -11.36
CA VAL A 61 5.97 4.25 -11.18
C VAL A 61 7.38 4.78 -11.44
N VAL A 62 8.41 4.15 -10.88
CA VAL A 62 9.80 4.57 -11.07
C VAL A 62 10.23 4.38 -12.53
N ASN A 63 9.89 3.26 -13.17
CA ASN A 63 10.19 3.06 -14.59
C ASN A 63 9.46 4.07 -15.48
N SER A 64 8.19 4.36 -15.19
CA SER A 64 7.44 5.38 -15.92
C SER A 64 8.04 6.77 -15.73
N CYS A 65 8.55 7.08 -14.53
CA CYS A 65 9.22 8.33 -14.24
C CYS A 65 10.47 8.49 -15.11
N TYR A 66 11.38 7.50 -15.09
CA TYR A 66 12.62 7.56 -15.88
C TYR A 66 12.41 7.55 -17.40
N ARG A 67 11.26 7.09 -17.87
CA ARG A 67 10.88 7.12 -19.29
C ARG A 67 10.25 8.44 -19.71
N SER A 68 9.83 9.29 -18.76
CA SER A 68 9.24 10.58 -19.07
C SER A 68 10.33 11.58 -19.47
N PRO A 69 10.23 12.25 -20.63
CA PRO A 69 11.15 13.32 -20.99
C PRO A 69 10.88 14.61 -20.20
N TYR A 70 9.76 14.68 -19.47
CA TYR A 70 9.29 15.88 -18.77
C TYR A 70 9.57 15.88 -17.27
N ILE A 71 10.09 14.77 -16.72
CA ILE A 71 10.38 14.65 -15.29
C ILE A 71 11.89 14.56 -15.12
N ASP A 72 12.43 15.41 -14.24
CA ASP A 72 13.85 15.37 -13.91
C ASP A 72 14.23 14.03 -13.29
N ARG A 73 15.35 13.45 -13.73
CA ARG A 73 15.85 12.17 -13.21
C ARG A 73 16.08 12.19 -11.70
N SER A 74 16.44 13.34 -11.13
CA SER A 74 16.59 13.51 -9.68
C SER A 74 15.29 13.27 -8.92
N ILE A 75 14.14 13.66 -9.49
CA ILE A 75 12.81 13.41 -8.93
C ILE A 75 12.52 11.90 -8.96
N CYS A 76 12.83 11.23 -10.08
CA CYS A 76 12.68 9.77 -10.20
C CYS A 76 13.57 9.00 -9.22
N TYR A 77 14.79 9.49 -9.00
CA TYR A 77 15.71 8.93 -8.02
C TYR A 77 15.18 9.07 -6.59
N ALA A 78 14.71 10.26 -6.21
CA ALA A 78 14.09 10.49 -4.91
C ALA A 78 12.86 9.57 -4.70
N GLN A 79 12.03 9.40 -5.73
CA GLN A 79 10.89 8.48 -5.68
C GLN A 79 11.33 7.02 -5.52
N SER A 80 12.41 6.62 -6.19
CA SER A 80 12.99 5.28 -6.02
C SER A 80 13.45 5.03 -4.58
N LEU A 81 14.14 5.99 -3.96
CA LEU A 81 14.57 5.91 -2.57
C LEU A 81 13.39 5.81 -1.59
N GLN A 82 12.30 6.54 -1.84
CA GLN A 82 11.12 6.50 -0.99
C GLN A 82 10.47 5.11 -0.99
N TYR A 83 10.33 4.48 -2.15
CA TYR A 83 9.84 3.10 -2.25
C TYR A 83 10.80 2.10 -1.59
N GLN A 84 12.11 2.26 -1.75
CA GLN A 84 13.10 1.40 -1.09
C GLN A 84 12.97 1.47 0.44
N ASN A 85 12.88 2.68 0.99
CA ASN A 85 12.71 2.90 2.42
C ASN A 85 11.40 2.29 2.95
N LEU A 86 10.30 2.47 2.23
CA LEU A 86 9.02 1.87 2.60
C LEU A 86 9.10 0.34 2.63
N ILE A 87 9.67 -0.27 1.60
CA ILE A 87 9.82 -1.72 1.50
C ILE A 87 10.70 -2.26 2.64
N ALA A 88 11.82 -1.60 2.93
CA ALA A 88 12.70 -1.97 4.04
C ALA A 88 12.00 -1.88 5.41
N ASN A 89 11.18 -0.85 5.61
CA ASN A 89 10.38 -0.70 6.83
C ASN A 89 9.34 -1.83 6.98
N LEU A 90 8.66 -2.19 5.88
CA LEU A 90 7.70 -3.30 5.88
C LEU A 90 8.39 -4.64 6.12
N ASP A 91 9.55 -4.89 5.51
CA ASP A 91 10.35 -6.10 5.73
C ASP A 91 10.79 -6.22 7.20
N THR A 92 11.23 -5.12 7.80
CA THR A 92 11.59 -5.05 9.22
C THR A 92 10.38 -5.36 10.11
N TYR A 93 9.22 -4.77 9.81
CA TYR A 93 7.99 -5.01 10.57
C TYR A 93 7.52 -6.47 10.46
N ILE A 94 7.56 -7.06 9.25
CA ILE A 94 7.24 -8.48 9.03
C ILE A 94 8.19 -9.37 9.82
N ALA A 95 9.50 -9.09 9.79
CA ALA A 95 10.49 -9.84 10.55
C ALA A 95 10.22 -9.76 12.06
N GLN A 96 9.93 -8.57 12.58
CA GLN A 96 9.56 -8.37 13.99
C GLN A 96 8.33 -9.21 14.37
N ARG A 97 7.27 -9.17 13.55
CA ARG A 97 6.04 -9.94 13.82
C ARG A 97 6.23 -11.45 13.82
N ARG A 98 7.06 -11.97 12.91
CA ARG A 98 7.42 -13.40 12.89
C ARG A 98 8.12 -13.84 14.18
N VAL A 99 9.02 -13.01 14.72
CA VAL A 99 9.77 -13.32 15.95
C VAL A 99 8.84 -13.37 17.17
N ILE A 100 7.86 -12.46 17.26
CA ILE A 100 6.91 -12.41 18.38
C ILE A 100 5.72 -13.38 18.23
N GLY A 101 5.69 -14.21 17.18
CA GLY A 101 4.64 -15.20 16.96
C GLY A 101 3.28 -14.64 16.55
N GLN A 102 3.26 -13.48 15.89
CA GLN A 102 2.05 -12.78 15.42
C GLN A 102 1.88 -12.80 13.90
#